data_AF-A0A434WNB3-F1
#
_entry.id   AF-A0A434WNB3-F1
#
_cell.length_a   1.000
_cell.length_b   1.000
_cell.length_c   1.000
_cell.angle_alpha   90.00
_cell.angle_beta   90.00
_cell.angle_gamma   90.00
#
_symmetry.space_group_name_H-M   'P 1'
#
loop_
_entity.id
_entity.type
_entity.pdbx_description
1 polymer ?
#
loop_
_entity_poly.entity_id
_entity_poly.type
_entity_poly.pdbx_seq_one_letter_code
_entity_poly.pdbx_strand_id
1 'polypeptide(L)' 'MTDIVAKLLVACNAKKNKGADFPTIWKDILQGHPYVAGSPIQDRGEDGPVLRVPLITGQVLVFLGSNFSLL' A
#
# COMPACT_ATOMS: atom_id res chain seq x y z
N MET A 1 -15.62 -7.45 6.67
CA MET A 1 -15.09 -6.20 6.08
C MET A 1 -13.56 -6.20 5.95
N THR A 2 -12.82 -6.90 6.81
CA THR A 2 -11.34 -7.04 6.77
C THR A 2 -10.78 -7.72 5.52
N ASP A 3 -11.59 -8.51 4.83
CA ASP A 3 -11.18 -9.35 3.70
C ASP A 3 -10.72 -8.56 2.47
N ILE A 4 -11.33 -7.39 2.20
CA ILE A 4 -11.01 -6.59 1.01
C ILE A 4 -9.66 -5.90 1.15
N VAL A 5 -9.34 -5.38 2.33
CA VAL A 5 -8.05 -4.75 2.60
C VAL A 5 -6.94 -5.80 2.58
N ALA A 6 -7.19 -6.99 3.12
CA ALA A 6 -6.27 -8.12 3.00
C ALA A 6 -6.04 -8.52 1.53
N LYS A 7 -7.10 -8.55 0.71
CA LYS A 7 -6.98 -8.79 -0.75
C LYS A 7 -6.15 -7.71 -1.45
N LEU A 8 -6.34 -6.44 -1.09
CA LEU A 8 -5.55 -5.33 -1.63
C LEU A 8 -4.06 -5.46 -1.26
N LEU A 9 -3.79 -5.78 0.00
CA LEU A 9 -2.44 -6.03 0.51
C LEU A 9 -1.78 -7.19 -0.24
N VAL A 10 -2.49 -8.30 -0.43
CA VAL A 10 -2.00 -9.46 -1.18
C VAL A 10 -1.75 -9.09 -2.64
N ALA A 11 -2.64 -8.33 -3.28
CA ALA A 11 -2.46 -7.89 -4.67
C ALA A 11 -1.24 -6.95 -4.82
N CYS A 12 -1.04 -6.02 -3.89
CA CYS A 12 0.12 -5.14 -3.88
C CYS A 12 1.41 -5.94 -3.69
N ASN A 13 1.44 -6.86 -2.73
CA ASN A 13 2.59 -7.73 -2.50
C ASN A 13 2.86 -8.68 -3.67
N ALA A 14 1.82 -9.17 -4.36
CA ALA A 14 1.98 -10.00 -5.54
C ALA A 14 2.63 -9.22 -6.71
N LYS A 15 2.22 -7.97 -6.96
CA LYS A 15 2.87 -7.10 -7.95
C LYS A 15 4.31 -6.77 -7.54
N LYS A 16 4.54 -6.49 -6.26
CA LYS A 16 5.89 -6.23 -5.73
C LYS A 16 6.81 -7.44 -5.90
N ASN A 17 6.31 -8.64 -5.60
CA ASN A 17 7.05 -9.89 -5.77
C ASN A 17 7.40 -10.15 -7.24
N LYS A 18 6.57 -9.68 -8.19
CA LYS A 18 6.87 -9.65 -9.63
C LYS A 18 7.91 -8.59 -10.03
N GLY A 19 8.46 -7.84 -9.08
CA GLY A 19 9.45 -6.78 -9.33
C GLY A 19 8.84 -5.41 -9.63
N ALA A 20 7.53 -5.21 -9.43
CA ALA A 20 6.93 -3.89 -9.60
C ALA A 20 7.32 -2.96 -8.46
N ASP A 21 7.65 -1.72 -8.81
CA ASP A 21 7.88 -0.66 -7.84
C ASP A 21 6.58 -0.07 -7.30
N PHE A 22 6.68 0.60 -6.15
CA PHE A 22 5.56 1.31 -5.54
C PHE A 22 4.77 2.20 -6.51
N PRO A 23 5.38 3.11 -7.30
CA PRO A 23 4.62 3.96 -8.22
C PRO A 23 3.87 3.18 -9.30
N THR A 24 4.40 2.02 -9.74
CA THR A 24 3.71 1.13 -10.68
C THR A 24 2.49 0.49 -10.02
N ILE A 25 2.65 -0.02 -8.80
CA ILE A 25 1.56 -0.62 -8.01
C ILE A 25 0.50 0.45 -7.67
N TRP A 26 0.94 1.66 -7.37
CA TRP A 26 0.07 2.79 -7.10
C TRP A 26 -0.81 3.09 -8.30
N LYS A 27 -0.23 3.27 -9.49
CA LYS A 27 -0.97 3.53 -10.72
C LYS A 27 -1.91 2.39 -11.12
N ASP A 28 -1.45 1.15 -10.95
CA ASP A 28 -2.16 -0.05 -11.42
C ASP A 28 -3.29 -0.48 -10.49
N ILE A 29 -3.10 -0.36 -9.17
CA ILE A 29 -4.03 -0.86 -8.16
C ILE A 29 -4.64 0.27 -7.32
N LEU A 30 -3.84 1.18 -6.76
CA LEU A 30 -4.28 2.08 -5.67
C LEU A 30 -4.94 3.38 -6.17
N GLN A 31 -4.46 3.99 -7.24
CA GLN A 31 -4.87 5.32 -7.72
C GLN A 31 -6.36 5.40 -8.09
N GLY A 32 -6.97 4.27 -8.45
CA GLY A 32 -8.40 4.16 -8.72
C GLY A 32 -9.17 3.29 -7.73
N HIS A 33 -8.53 2.85 -6.64
CA HIS A 33 -9.20 1.93 -5.72
C HIS A 33 -10.16 2.69 -4.80
N PRO A 34 -11.43 2.25 -4.68
CA PRO A 34 -12.41 2.94 -3.83
C PRO A 34 -12.05 2.93 -2.34
N TYR A 35 -11.08 2.09 -1.95
CA TYR A 35 -10.63 1.97 -0.55
C TYR A 35 -9.48 2.88 -0.18
N VAL A 36 -8.85 3.56 -1.15
CA VAL A 36 -7.75 4.47 -0.89
C VAL A 36 -8.33 5.84 -0.53
N ALA A 37 -8.10 6.29 0.70
CA ALA A 37 -8.66 7.54 1.21
C ALA A 37 -7.92 8.78 0.67
N GLY A 38 -6.70 8.61 0.16
CA GLY A 38 -5.92 9.71 -0.37
C GLY A 38 -4.54 9.28 -0.84
N SER A 39 -3.73 10.27 -1.23
CA SER A 39 -2.37 10.08 -1.74
C SER A 39 -1.45 9.39 -0.71
N PRO A 40 -0.39 8.69 -1.17
CA PRO A 40 0.59 8.13 -0.28
C PRO A 40 1.38 9.25 0.38
N ILE A 41 1.52 9.13 1.70
CA ILE A 41 2.29 10.04 2.52
C ILE A 41 3.67 9.42 2.69
N GLN A 42 4.70 10.15 2.25
CA GLN A 42 6.07 9.75 2.53
C GLN A 42 6.39 10.05 4.00
N ASP A 43 6.75 9.00 4.71
CA ASP A 43 7.06 9.02 6.13
C ASP A 43 8.44 8.39 6.35
N ARG A 44 8.94 8.41 7.57
CA ARG A 44 10.24 7.85 7.92
C ARG A 44 10.05 6.90 9.09
N GLY A 45 9.96 5.62 8.77
CA GLY A 45 9.91 4.55 9.78
C GLY A 45 11.29 4.30 10.38
N GLU A 46 11.35 3.41 11.38
CA GLU A 46 12.61 3.02 12.03
C GLU A 46 13.66 2.48 11.04
N ASP A 47 13.22 1.74 10.02
CA ASP A 47 14.10 1.09 9.03
C ASP A 47 14.43 2.01 7.83
N GLY A 48 13.83 3.20 7.74
CA GLY A 48 14.07 4.14 6.64
C GLY A 48 12.82 4.80 6.07
N PRO A 49 12.88 5.33 4.84
CA PRO A 49 11.74 5.98 4.20
C PRO A 49 10.63 4.97 3.90
N VAL A 50 9.42 5.25 4.38
CA VAL A 50 8.24 4.40 4.17
C VAL A 50 7.14 5.20 3.49
N LEU A 51 6.27 4.53 2.74
CA LEU A 51 5.10 5.17 2.14
C LEU A 51 3.84 4.67 2.85
N ARG A 52 3.07 5.61 3.39
CA ARG A 52 1.83 5.34 4.13
C ARG A 52 0.65 5.72 3.27
N VAL A 53 -0.21 4.76 2.97
CA VAL A 53 -1.42 4.93 2.18
C VAL A 53 -2.62 4.85 3.11
N PRO A 54 -3.28 5.98 3.42
CA PRO A 54 -4.48 5.95 4.23
C PRO A 54 -5.61 5.28 3.46
N LEU A 55 -6.34 4.38 4.12
CA LEU A 55 -7.51 3.71 3.57
C LEU A 55 -8.79 4.26 4.19
N ILE A 56 -9.89 4.20 3.44
CA ILE A 56 -11.21 4.69 3.90
C ILE A 56 -11.70 3.91 5.13
N THR A 57 -11.18 2.71 5.34
CA THR A 57 -11.51 1.85 6.49
C THR A 57 -10.85 2.31 7.78
N GLY A 58 -9.98 3.33 7.72
CA GLY A 58 -9.18 3.81 8.85
C GLY A 58 -7.86 3.06 9.04
N GLN A 59 -7.59 2.04 8.21
CA GLN A 59 -6.32 1.31 8.20
C GLN A 59 -5.30 2.02 7.31
N VAL A 60 -4.01 1.74 7.52
CA VAL A 60 -2.93 2.36 6.76
C VAL A 60 -2.07 1.29 6.11
N LEU A 61 -1.98 1.34 4.78
CA LEU A 61 -1.08 0.49 4.01
C LEU A 61 0.32 1.10 4.03
N VAL A 62 1.29 0.40 4.60
CA VAL A 62 2.67 0.87 4.75
C VAL A 62 3.59 0.07 3.86
N PHE A 63 4.34 0.77 3.01
CA PHE A 63 5.35 0.20 2.12
C PHE A 63 6.75 0.46 2.67
N LEU A 64 7.46 -0.62 2.99
CA LEU A 64 8.80 -0.62 3.60
C LEU A 64 9.91 -0.90 2.57
N GLY A 65 9.72 -0.54 1.29
CA GLY A 65 10.67 -0.81 0.19
C GLY A 65 10.70 -2.26 -0.29
N SER A 66 10.64 -3.21 0.64
CA SER A 66 10.67 -4.65 0.37
C SER A 66 9.27 -5.24 0.24
N ASN A 67 8.34 -4.84 1.11
CA ASN A 67 7.00 -5.41 1.18
C ASN A 67 5.97 -4.37 1.64
N PHE A 68 4.70 -4.64 1.37
CA PHE A 68 3.57 -3.92 1.94
C PHE A 68 3.11 -4.61 3.23
N SER A 69 2.77 -3.79 4.21
CA SER A 69 2.19 -4.18 5.49
C SER A 69 0.97 -3.32 5.79
N LEU A 70 0.12 -3.78 6.70
CA LEU A 70 -1.07 -3.06 7.13
C LEU A 70 -0.91 -2.67 8.60
N LEU A 71 -1.18 -1.41 8.92
CA LEU A 71 -1.20 -0.83 10.26
C LEU A 71 -2.61 -0.36 10.62
#